data_AF-A0A9N9MF72-F1
#
_entry.id   AF-A0A9N9MF72-F1
#
_cell.length_a   1.000
_cell.length_b   1.000
_cell.length_c   1.000
_cell.angle_alpha   90.00
_cell.angle_beta   90.00
_cell.angle_gamma   90.00
#
_symmetry.space_group_name_H-M   'P 1'
#
loop_
_entity.id
_entity.type
_entity.pdbx_description
1 polymer ?
#
loop_
_entity_poly.entity_id
_entity_poly.type
_entity_poly.pdbx_seq_one_letter_code
_entity_poly.pdbx_strand_id
1 'polypeptide(L)'
;MGQTLSEPVTAKDTTVVRSSVFRVGSSCMQGWRINMEDSHTHLLSMPDDPDTAFFGVYDGHGGAKISDFAGKHLHKFMVNREEYRDGKIAEALKRAFLEFDQAMLEEESLKNEQSGSTAVVVVVKDKKLYCANIGDSRAIGCANGRLEKLSYDHKPNNLEEYERITDAGGWVDCNRVNGNLALSRAFGDYVFKRDSSRTAEEQIVIALPDVIEKELTPDWDFMVLACDGIWDVMSDEDVLAFVIEKIANGLEPEDICEGLMMRCLSPDCHMAGLGCDNMTVVIVVFLHGKPYQEVIEKCKSYMDDLKVLEKEQEPPSVPVAQESIKDLEKESNNIEEANKVKEINNIEEDTKIEEAANKPSKNTCPGRCLSKQKE
;
A
#
# COMPACT_ATOMS: atom_id res chain seq x y z
N MET A 1 15.85 -3.56 4.60
CA MET A 1 15.53 -3.99 3.23
C MET A 1 16.07 -5.39 3.03
N GLY A 2 15.25 -6.30 2.51
CA GLY A 2 15.70 -7.63 2.11
C GLY A 2 16.72 -7.56 0.97
N GLN A 3 17.33 -8.69 0.62
CA GLN A 3 18.22 -8.75 -0.52
C GLN A 3 17.42 -8.53 -1.82
N THR A 4 17.97 -7.73 -2.73
CA THR A 4 17.38 -7.44 -4.04
C THR A 4 18.24 -8.01 -5.16
N LEU A 5 17.61 -8.29 -6.31
CA LEU A 5 18.27 -8.71 -7.54
C LEU A 5 18.99 -7.54 -8.22
N SER A 6 19.85 -7.86 -9.20
CA SER A 6 20.48 -6.87 -10.08
C SER A 6 19.53 -6.30 -11.13
N GLU A 7 18.47 -7.04 -11.46
CA GLU A 7 17.39 -6.65 -12.35
C GLU A 7 16.07 -7.30 -11.87
N PRO A 8 14.91 -6.67 -12.09
CA PRO A 8 13.65 -7.22 -11.63
C PRO A 8 13.19 -8.37 -12.52
N VAL A 9 12.61 -9.40 -11.89
CA VAL A 9 11.87 -10.44 -12.60
C VAL A 9 10.48 -9.89 -12.92
N THR A 10 10.29 -9.46 -14.17
CA THR A 10 9.06 -8.82 -14.66
C THR A 10 8.08 -9.77 -15.34
N ALA A 11 8.42 -11.07 -15.37
CA ALA A 11 7.51 -12.12 -15.78
C ALA A 11 6.30 -12.15 -14.84
N LYS A 12 5.11 -12.29 -15.43
CA LYS A 12 3.83 -12.26 -14.73
C LYS A 12 3.20 -13.64 -14.82
N ASP A 13 2.63 -14.09 -13.71
CA ASP A 13 1.73 -15.23 -13.69
C ASP A 13 0.31 -14.71 -13.53
N THR A 14 -0.48 -14.81 -14.60
CA THR A 14 -1.79 -14.19 -14.72
C THR A 14 -2.84 -15.27 -14.87
N THR A 15 -3.85 -15.25 -14.00
CA THR A 15 -4.98 -16.19 -14.02
C THR A 15 -6.30 -15.45 -14.24
N VAL A 16 -7.20 -16.10 -14.98
CA VAL A 16 -8.51 -15.53 -15.31
C VAL A 16 -9.60 -16.55 -15.03
N VAL A 17 -10.61 -16.14 -14.25
CA VAL A 17 -11.76 -16.99 -13.93
C VAL A 17 -13.04 -16.19 -14.08
N ARG A 18 -14.05 -16.80 -14.71
CA ARG A 18 -15.31 -16.15 -15.07
C ARG A 18 -16.51 -17.01 -14.69
N SER A 19 -17.59 -16.35 -14.28
CA SER A 19 -18.91 -16.94 -14.07
C SER A 19 -19.99 -15.96 -14.53
N SER A 20 -21.27 -16.28 -14.35
CA SER A 20 -22.38 -15.35 -14.62
C SER A 20 -22.46 -14.18 -13.62
N VAL A 21 -21.80 -14.31 -12.46
CA VAL A 21 -21.87 -13.33 -11.36
C VAL A 21 -20.55 -12.59 -11.15
N PHE A 22 -19.42 -13.21 -11.49
CA PHE A 22 -18.09 -12.65 -11.31
C PHE A 22 -17.27 -12.71 -12.59
N ARG A 23 -16.46 -11.67 -12.81
CA ARG A 23 -15.34 -11.69 -13.75
C ARG A 23 -14.09 -11.31 -12.98
N VAL A 24 -13.13 -12.23 -12.91
CA VAL A 24 -11.97 -12.15 -12.02
C VAL A 24 -10.69 -12.26 -12.82
N GLY A 25 -9.79 -11.33 -12.59
CA GLY A 25 -8.40 -11.39 -13.03
C GLY A 25 -7.49 -11.35 -11.81
N SER A 26 -6.45 -12.16 -11.82
CA SER A 26 -5.34 -12.05 -10.87
C SER A 26 -4.03 -12.07 -11.61
N SER A 27 -3.04 -11.38 -11.08
CA SER A 27 -1.68 -11.41 -11.61
C SER A 27 -0.68 -11.23 -10.49
N CYS A 28 0.46 -11.92 -10.58
CA CYS A 28 1.55 -11.75 -9.65
C CYS A 28 2.91 -11.62 -10.37
N MET A 29 3.84 -10.89 -9.73
CA MET A 29 5.15 -10.56 -10.26
C MET A 29 6.18 -10.51 -9.13
N GLN A 30 7.29 -11.22 -9.28
CA GLN A 30 8.34 -11.27 -8.25
C GLN A 30 9.04 -9.91 -8.06
N GLY A 31 9.23 -9.16 -9.14
CA GLY A 31 9.87 -7.85 -9.07
C GLY A 31 11.34 -7.97 -8.65
N TRP A 32 11.77 -7.13 -7.73
CA TRP A 32 13.19 -7.01 -7.33
C TRP A 32 13.61 -7.97 -6.22
N ARG A 33 12.68 -8.66 -5.57
CA ARG A 33 12.99 -9.65 -4.52
C ARG A 33 13.66 -10.89 -5.12
N ILE A 34 14.47 -11.58 -4.31
CA ILE A 34 15.16 -12.82 -4.75
C ILE A 34 14.17 -13.98 -4.91
N ASN A 35 13.14 -14.02 -4.06
CA ASN A 35 12.11 -15.05 -4.07
C ASN A 35 10.75 -14.40 -4.34
N MET A 36 9.82 -15.20 -4.86
CA MET A 36 8.39 -14.92 -4.83
C MET A 36 7.78 -15.64 -3.63
N GLU A 37 7.33 -14.87 -2.63
CA GLU A 37 6.77 -15.40 -1.39
C GLU A 37 5.25 -15.17 -1.28
N ASP A 38 4.64 -14.40 -2.19
CA ASP A 38 3.19 -14.23 -2.24
C ASP A 38 2.46 -15.47 -2.76
N SER A 39 1.21 -15.63 -2.32
CA SER A 39 0.24 -16.59 -2.82
C SER A 39 -1.14 -15.93 -2.96
N HIS A 40 -2.04 -16.52 -3.73
CA HIS A 40 -3.42 -16.00 -3.87
C HIS A 40 -4.43 -17.13 -4.14
N THR A 41 -5.72 -16.81 -3.98
CA THR A 41 -6.82 -17.78 -4.15
C THR A 41 -8.06 -17.08 -4.68
N HIS A 42 -8.74 -17.71 -5.64
CA HIS A 42 -10.01 -17.22 -6.19
C HIS A 42 -10.95 -18.40 -6.49
N LEU A 43 -11.80 -18.72 -5.52
CA LEU A 43 -12.85 -19.73 -5.65
C LEU A 43 -14.16 -19.01 -5.94
N LEU A 44 -14.65 -19.07 -7.19
CA LEU A 44 -15.96 -18.47 -7.53
C LEU A 44 -17.14 -19.24 -6.91
N SER A 45 -16.88 -20.47 -6.51
CA SER A 45 -17.81 -21.42 -5.89
C SER A 45 -16.96 -22.35 -5.04
N MET A 46 -17.11 -22.32 -3.71
CA MET A 46 -16.32 -23.17 -2.82
C MET A 46 -16.74 -24.64 -2.97
N PRO A 47 -15.80 -25.61 -2.90
CA PRO A 47 -16.13 -27.02 -3.02
C PRO A 47 -17.15 -27.52 -1.99
N ASP A 48 -17.05 -27.04 -0.74
CA ASP A 48 -17.91 -27.45 0.37
C ASP A 48 -19.19 -26.59 0.50
N ASP A 49 -19.23 -25.44 -0.18
CA ASP A 49 -20.41 -24.56 -0.27
C ASP A 49 -20.44 -23.84 -1.64
N PRO A 50 -21.13 -24.43 -2.63
CA PRO A 50 -21.11 -23.90 -3.99
C PRO A 50 -21.70 -22.49 -4.16
N ASP A 51 -22.51 -22.01 -3.21
CA ASP A 51 -23.14 -20.69 -3.27
C ASP A 51 -22.26 -19.58 -2.66
N THR A 52 -21.06 -19.95 -2.18
CA THR A 52 -20.11 -19.01 -1.59
C THR A 52 -18.88 -18.85 -2.47
N ALA A 53 -18.45 -17.61 -2.67
CA ALA A 53 -17.17 -17.30 -3.30
C ALA A 53 -16.14 -16.87 -2.24
N PHE A 54 -14.87 -17.20 -2.49
CA PHE A 54 -13.74 -16.93 -1.60
C PHE A 54 -12.56 -16.39 -2.40
N PHE A 55 -12.04 -15.23 -2.01
CA PHE A 55 -10.89 -14.58 -2.61
C PHE A 55 -9.85 -14.30 -1.54
N GLY A 56 -8.56 -14.43 -1.84
CA GLY A 56 -7.52 -14.14 -0.88
C GLY A 56 -6.18 -13.77 -1.53
N VAL A 57 -5.45 -12.88 -0.87
CA VAL A 57 -4.05 -12.55 -1.14
C VAL A 57 -3.27 -12.75 0.15
N TYR A 58 -2.12 -13.41 0.03
CA TYR A 58 -1.25 -13.79 1.13
C TYR A 58 0.16 -13.34 0.79
N ASP A 59 0.67 -12.35 1.50
CA ASP A 59 2.03 -11.85 1.35
C ASP A 59 2.92 -12.62 2.32
N GLY A 60 3.87 -13.39 1.80
CA GLY A 60 4.74 -14.24 2.60
C GLY A 60 6.04 -13.53 2.96
N HIS A 61 6.56 -13.79 4.16
CA HIS A 61 7.86 -13.25 4.56
C HIS A 61 8.72 -14.29 5.27
N GLY A 62 9.99 -14.33 4.90
CA GLY A 62 10.94 -15.32 5.43
C GLY A 62 10.76 -16.72 4.84
N GLY A 63 10.00 -16.83 3.74
CA GLY A 63 9.72 -18.07 3.02
C GLY A 63 8.23 -18.21 2.62
N ALA A 64 7.99 -18.80 1.44
CA ALA A 64 6.66 -18.91 0.83
C ALA A 64 5.73 -20.00 1.44
N LYS A 65 6.21 -20.81 2.39
CA LYS A 65 5.43 -22.00 2.80
C LYS A 65 4.14 -21.67 3.54
N ILE A 66 4.16 -20.66 4.41
CA ILE A 66 2.96 -20.25 5.17
C ILE A 66 1.92 -19.62 4.23
N SER A 67 2.32 -18.71 3.34
CA SER A 67 1.43 -18.10 2.34
C SER A 67 0.84 -19.15 1.39
N ASP A 68 1.66 -20.07 0.88
CA ASP A 68 1.20 -21.17 0.02
C ASP A 68 0.22 -22.12 0.71
N PHE A 69 0.47 -22.44 1.99
CA PHE A 69 -0.41 -23.29 2.76
C PHE A 69 -1.73 -22.57 3.07
N ALA A 70 -1.68 -21.29 3.44
CA ALA A 70 -2.84 -20.45 3.66
C ALA A 70 -3.76 -20.42 2.43
N GLY A 71 -3.22 -20.16 1.24
CA GLY A 71 -3.99 -20.15 -0.01
C GLY A 71 -4.71 -21.46 -0.31
N LYS A 72 -4.12 -22.60 0.06
CA LYS A 72 -4.70 -23.93 -0.24
C LYS A 72 -5.72 -24.42 0.79
N HIS A 73 -5.70 -23.89 2.02
CA HIS A 73 -6.36 -24.54 3.15
C HIS A 73 -7.29 -23.65 3.97
N LEU A 74 -7.08 -22.33 4.04
CA LEU A 74 -7.83 -21.45 4.96
C LEU A 74 -9.35 -21.51 4.77
N HIS A 75 -9.82 -21.52 3.51
CA HIS A 75 -11.25 -21.60 3.19
C HIS A 75 -11.94 -22.85 3.78
N LYS A 76 -11.21 -23.96 3.92
CA LYS A 76 -11.72 -25.22 4.47
C LYS A 76 -11.93 -25.15 5.98
N PHE A 77 -11.10 -24.37 6.69
CA PHE A 77 -11.26 -24.17 8.13
C PHE A 77 -12.52 -23.36 8.39
N MET A 78 -12.76 -22.30 7.62
CA MET A 78 -13.96 -21.46 7.75
C MET A 78 -15.26 -22.23 7.51
N VAL A 79 -15.38 -22.93 6.38
CA VAL A 79 -16.66 -23.57 5.96
C VAL A 79 -17.10 -24.71 6.90
N ASN A 80 -16.14 -25.33 7.61
CA ASN A 80 -16.42 -26.45 8.49
C ASN A 80 -16.84 -26.06 9.92
N ARG A 81 -16.83 -24.76 10.26
CA ARG A 81 -17.16 -24.30 11.62
C ARG A 81 -18.67 -24.25 11.89
N GLU A 82 -19.05 -24.31 13.17
CA GLU A 82 -20.45 -24.23 13.59
C GLU A 82 -21.03 -22.83 13.33
N GLU A 83 -20.24 -21.78 13.57
CA GLU A 83 -20.60 -20.38 13.35
C GLU A 83 -20.89 -20.10 11.89
N TYR A 84 -20.21 -20.79 10.97
CA TYR A 84 -20.49 -20.70 9.54
C TYR A 84 -21.89 -21.26 9.22
N ARG A 85 -22.24 -22.42 9.78
CA ARG A 85 -23.56 -23.06 9.62
C ARG A 85 -24.68 -22.22 10.25
N ASP A 86 -24.38 -21.52 11.33
CA ASP A 86 -25.27 -20.57 11.99
C ASP A 86 -25.43 -19.24 11.23
N GLY A 87 -24.71 -19.04 10.12
CA GLY A 87 -24.72 -17.79 9.36
C GLY A 87 -23.93 -16.65 10.01
N LYS A 88 -23.15 -16.92 11.06
CA LYS A 88 -22.27 -15.97 11.76
C LYS A 88 -20.89 -15.94 11.09
N ILE A 89 -20.87 -15.59 9.80
CA ILE A 89 -19.67 -15.70 8.94
C ILE A 89 -18.48 -14.91 9.47
N ALA A 90 -18.71 -13.71 10.03
CA ALA A 90 -17.63 -12.90 10.61
C ALA A 90 -16.95 -13.59 11.81
N GLU A 91 -17.72 -14.22 12.69
CA GLU A 91 -17.15 -14.99 13.81
C GLU A 91 -16.47 -16.27 13.30
N ALA A 92 -17.07 -16.93 12.30
CA ALA A 92 -16.46 -18.10 11.66
C ALA A 92 -15.08 -17.77 11.08
N LEU A 93 -14.91 -16.61 10.42
CA LEU A 93 -13.63 -16.14 9.91
C LEU A 93 -12.61 -15.90 11.03
N LYS A 94 -12.98 -15.16 12.09
CA LYS A 94 -12.09 -14.88 13.23
C LYS A 94 -11.53 -16.15 13.84
N ARG A 95 -12.42 -17.10 14.11
CA ARG A 95 -12.04 -18.36 14.74
C ARG A 95 -11.30 -19.29 13.78
N ALA A 96 -11.68 -19.31 12.50
CA ALA A 96 -10.98 -20.08 11.48
C ALA A 96 -9.52 -19.65 11.38
N PHE A 97 -9.22 -18.35 11.41
CA PHE A 97 -7.84 -17.86 11.37
C PHE A 97 -7.03 -18.34 12.58
N LEU A 98 -7.55 -18.19 13.80
CA LEU A 98 -6.85 -18.64 15.02
C LEU A 98 -6.62 -20.15 15.03
N GLU A 99 -7.65 -20.93 14.69
CA GLU A 99 -7.57 -22.39 14.64
C GLU A 99 -6.63 -22.87 13.51
N PHE A 100 -6.66 -22.18 12.37
CA PHE A 100 -5.79 -22.46 11.24
C PHE A 100 -4.32 -22.18 11.56
N ASP A 101 -4.01 -21.07 12.24
CA ASP A 101 -2.65 -20.74 12.67
C ASP A 101 -2.10 -21.79 13.64
N GLN A 102 -2.92 -22.26 14.59
CA GLN A 102 -2.54 -23.36 15.48
C GLN A 102 -2.35 -24.68 14.71
N ALA A 103 -3.24 -24.99 13.76
CA ALA A 103 -3.11 -26.19 12.95
C ALA A 103 -1.84 -26.18 12.08
N MET A 104 -1.44 -25.01 11.55
CA MET A 104 -0.19 -24.86 10.81
C MET A 104 1.05 -25.11 11.67
N LEU A 105 1.00 -24.80 12.97
CA LEU A 105 2.10 -25.11 13.90
C LEU A 105 2.29 -26.62 14.12
N GLU A 106 1.19 -27.38 14.03
CA GLU A 106 1.16 -28.83 14.23
C GLU A 106 1.36 -29.63 12.94
N GLU A 107 1.26 -28.96 11.78
CA GLU A 107 1.44 -29.57 10.46
C GLU A 107 2.90 -29.96 10.22
N GLU A 108 3.14 -31.27 10.00
CA GLU A 108 4.50 -31.81 9.90
C GLU A 108 5.28 -31.20 8.71
N SER A 109 4.60 -30.84 7.62
CA SER A 109 5.24 -30.19 6.46
C SER A 109 5.69 -28.74 6.71
N LEU A 110 5.16 -28.10 7.76
CA LEU A 110 5.48 -26.74 8.20
C LEU A 110 6.33 -26.72 9.48
N LYS A 111 6.73 -27.90 9.96
CA LYS A 111 7.52 -28.03 11.18
C LYS A 111 8.86 -27.31 11.05
N ASN A 112 9.18 -26.50 12.04
CA ASN A 112 10.35 -25.60 12.07
C ASN A 112 10.32 -24.47 11.04
N GLU A 113 9.20 -24.25 10.34
CA GLU A 113 9.03 -23.07 9.52
C GLU A 113 9.08 -21.82 10.41
N GLN A 114 9.90 -20.84 9.99
CA GLN A 114 10.04 -19.56 10.67
C GLN A 114 9.41 -18.43 9.88
N SER A 115 8.98 -18.71 8.65
CA SER A 115 8.26 -17.74 7.83
C SER A 115 6.90 -17.40 8.43
N GLY A 116 6.34 -16.31 7.94
CA GLY A 116 4.97 -15.89 8.23
C GLY A 116 4.28 -15.45 6.96
N SER A 117 3.01 -15.06 7.11
CA SER A 117 2.28 -14.44 6.02
C SER A 117 1.16 -13.53 6.51
N THR A 118 0.93 -12.45 5.79
CA THR A 118 -0.32 -11.69 5.88
C THR A 118 -1.48 -12.51 5.30
N ALA A 119 -2.70 -12.05 5.51
CA ALA A 119 -3.83 -12.54 4.75
C ALA A 119 -4.92 -11.48 4.69
N VAL A 120 -5.28 -11.08 3.48
CA VAL A 120 -6.53 -10.37 3.21
C VAL A 120 -7.44 -11.29 2.41
N VAL A 121 -8.61 -11.62 2.97
CA VAL A 121 -9.56 -12.53 2.34
C VAL A 121 -10.94 -11.92 2.28
N VAL A 122 -11.64 -12.14 1.18
CA VAL A 122 -13.03 -11.72 0.99
C VAL A 122 -13.91 -12.91 0.69
N VAL A 123 -14.97 -13.05 1.48
CA VAL A 123 -16.01 -14.07 1.33
C VAL A 123 -17.29 -13.39 0.85
N VAL A 124 -17.85 -13.90 -0.25
CA VAL A 124 -19.14 -13.43 -0.77
C VAL A 124 -20.17 -14.54 -0.58
N LYS A 125 -21.16 -14.29 0.27
CA LYS A 125 -22.23 -15.24 0.61
C LYS A 125 -23.52 -14.48 0.89
N ASP A 126 -24.65 -15.00 0.42
CA ASP A 126 -25.99 -14.46 0.75
C ASP A 126 -26.14 -12.94 0.54
N LYS A 127 -25.59 -12.42 -0.57
CA LYS A 127 -25.54 -10.98 -0.90
C LYS A 127 -24.82 -10.12 0.16
N LYS A 128 -23.89 -10.71 0.87
CA LYS A 128 -22.98 -10.02 1.78
C LYS A 128 -21.54 -10.30 1.40
N LEU A 129 -20.70 -9.33 1.70
CA LEU A 129 -19.27 -9.37 1.54
C LEU A 129 -18.66 -9.28 2.94
N TYR A 130 -17.78 -10.22 3.26
CA TYR A 130 -17.01 -10.24 4.51
C TYR A 130 -15.53 -10.18 4.17
N CYS A 131 -14.87 -9.08 4.55
CA CYS A 131 -13.43 -8.93 4.36
C CYS A 131 -12.74 -9.16 5.70
N ALA A 132 -11.89 -10.18 5.79
CA ALA A 132 -11.06 -10.48 6.95
C ALA A 132 -9.59 -10.16 6.64
N ASN A 133 -8.93 -9.41 7.50
CA ASN A 133 -7.54 -8.99 7.31
C ASN A 133 -6.65 -9.27 8.52
N ILE A 134 -5.45 -9.81 8.26
CA ILE A 134 -4.28 -9.75 9.15
C ILE A 134 -3.08 -9.26 8.35
N GLY A 135 -2.27 -8.37 8.94
CA GLY A 135 -1.13 -7.77 8.27
C GLY A 135 -1.51 -6.53 7.47
N ASP A 136 -0.70 -6.19 6.47
CA ASP A 136 -0.73 -4.94 5.71
C ASP A 136 -0.97 -5.11 4.21
N SER A 137 -1.34 -6.33 3.78
CA SER A 137 -2.12 -6.47 2.56
C SER A 137 -3.49 -5.80 2.75
N ARG A 138 -4.06 -5.28 1.66
CA ARG A 138 -5.26 -4.44 1.72
C ARG A 138 -6.28 -4.79 0.65
N ALA A 139 -7.55 -4.60 1.02
CA ALA A 139 -8.69 -4.70 0.12
C ALA A 139 -9.50 -3.40 0.10
N ILE A 140 -9.91 -3.01 -1.10
CA ILE A 140 -10.85 -1.91 -1.34
C ILE A 140 -11.95 -2.35 -2.30
N GLY A 141 -13.09 -1.68 -2.24
CA GLY A 141 -14.24 -1.85 -3.11
C GLY A 141 -14.57 -0.57 -3.87
N CYS A 142 -15.29 -0.74 -4.97
CA CYS A 142 -15.96 0.32 -5.69
C CYS A 142 -17.47 0.06 -5.65
N ALA A 143 -18.21 0.98 -5.01
CA ALA A 143 -19.66 0.98 -5.03
C ALA A 143 -20.17 2.32 -5.58
N ASN A 144 -20.84 2.26 -6.73
CA ASN A 144 -21.32 3.43 -7.46
C ASN A 144 -20.22 4.48 -7.71
N GLY A 145 -19.05 4.02 -8.15
CA GLY A 145 -17.89 4.87 -8.41
C GLY A 145 -17.19 5.44 -7.18
N ARG A 146 -17.57 5.02 -5.96
CA ARG A 146 -16.99 5.51 -4.70
C ARG A 146 -16.13 4.45 -4.02
N LEU A 147 -15.10 4.92 -3.33
CA LEU A 147 -14.20 4.09 -2.53
C LEU A 147 -14.93 3.50 -1.32
N GLU A 148 -14.93 2.18 -1.22
CA GLU A 148 -15.33 1.44 -0.02
C GLU A 148 -14.10 0.77 0.58
N LYS A 149 -13.67 1.18 1.78
CA LYS A 149 -12.57 0.49 2.48
C LYS A 149 -13.08 -0.83 3.04
N LEU A 150 -12.39 -1.93 2.69
CA LEU A 150 -12.73 -3.29 3.12
C LEU A 150 -11.77 -3.82 4.18
N SER A 151 -10.57 -3.25 4.31
CA SER A 151 -9.63 -3.56 5.39
C SER A 151 -8.81 -2.34 5.79
N TYR A 152 -8.10 -2.49 6.92
CA TYR A 152 -7.09 -1.55 7.41
C TYR A 152 -5.83 -2.33 7.74
N ASP A 153 -4.67 -1.73 7.47
CA ASP A 153 -3.37 -2.37 7.69
C ASP A 153 -3.05 -2.50 9.18
N HIS A 154 -2.50 -3.63 9.57
CA HIS A 154 -2.04 -3.89 10.92
C HIS A 154 -0.55 -3.60 11.05
N LYS A 155 -0.24 -2.36 11.42
CA LYS A 155 1.13 -1.88 11.63
C LYS A 155 1.45 -1.79 13.13
N PRO A 156 2.68 -2.10 13.58
CA PRO A 156 3.06 -2.06 15.00
C PRO A 156 2.83 -0.73 15.72
N ASN A 157 2.85 0.40 15.01
CA ASN A 157 2.57 1.72 15.59
C ASN A 157 1.07 2.06 15.71
N ASN A 158 0.17 1.24 15.18
CA ASN A 158 -1.27 1.44 15.42
C ASN A 158 -1.56 1.29 16.91
N LEU A 159 -2.42 2.14 17.47
CA LEU A 159 -2.61 2.25 18.93
C LEU A 159 -2.93 0.88 19.58
N GLU A 160 -3.95 0.19 19.07
CA GLU A 160 -4.39 -1.12 19.62
C GLU A 160 -3.30 -2.20 19.47
N GLU A 161 -2.54 -2.15 18.38
CA GLU A 161 -1.45 -3.09 18.12
C GLU A 161 -0.27 -2.84 19.06
N TYR A 162 0.11 -1.58 19.22
CA TYR A 162 1.18 -1.13 20.11
C TYR A 162 0.88 -1.53 21.56
N GLU A 163 -0.33 -1.24 22.05
CA GLU A 163 -0.79 -1.59 23.38
C GLU A 163 -0.67 -3.11 23.61
N ARG A 164 -1.23 -3.92 22.72
CA ARG A 164 -1.13 -5.39 22.80
C ARG A 164 0.33 -5.87 22.81
N ILE A 165 1.17 -5.37 21.91
CA ILE A 165 2.60 -5.73 21.82
C ILE A 165 3.30 -5.45 23.14
N THR A 166 3.09 -4.26 23.71
CA THR A 166 3.73 -3.85 24.98
C THR A 166 3.19 -4.63 26.17
N ASP A 167 1.89 -4.87 26.23
CA ASP A 167 1.25 -5.68 27.28
C ASP A 167 1.76 -7.12 27.24
N ALA A 168 2.01 -7.67 26.05
CA ALA A 168 2.61 -8.98 25.83
C ALA A 168 4.12 -9.06 26.13
N GLY A 169 4.73 -7.96 26.60
CA GLY A 169 6.15 -7.88 26.95
C GLY A 169 7.08 -7.66 25.76
N GLY A 170 6.54 -7.38 24.57
CA GLY A 170 7.28 -6.90 23.41
C GLY A 170 7.50 -5.39 23.44
N TRP A 171 8.14 -4.86 22.41
CA TRP A 171 8.32 -3.43 22.18
C TRP A 171 8.24 -3.11 20.70
N VAL A 172 8.04 -1.83 20.37
CA VAL A 172 8.05 -1.36 18.98
C VAL A 172 9.20 -0.38 18.79
N ASP A 173 10.05 -0.65 17.81
CA ASP A 173 11.14 0.24 17.39
C ASP A 173 11.10 0.40 15.88
N CYS A 174 11.17 1.63 15.38
CA CYS A 174 11.10 1.95 13.95
C CYS A 174 9.93 1.26 13.21
N ASN A 175 8.73 1.23 13.82
CA ASN A 175 7.54 0.53 13.33
C ASN A 175 7.74 -0.99 13.16
N ARG A 176 8.62 -1.60 13.96
CA ARG A 176 8.89 -3.04 13.97
C ARG A 176 8.73 -3.63 15.36
N VAL A 177 8.02 -4.74 15.44
CA VAL A 177 7.91 -5.58 16.62
C VAL A 177 9.29 -6.10 17.00
N ASN A 178 9.70 -5.79 18.22
CA ASN A 178 11.00 -6.09 18.80
C ASN A 178 12.18 -5.66 17.91
N GLY A 179 12.00 -4.58 17.13
CA GLY A 179 12.98 -4.09 16.14
C GLY A 179 13.18 -4.99 14.92
N ASN A 180 12.38 -6.05 14.77
CA ASN A 180 12.55 -7.08 13.73
C ASN A 180 11.43 -7.07 12.69
N LEU A 181 10.21 -7.44 13.09
CA LEU A 181 9.09 -7.71 12.18
C LEU A 181 8.24 -6.44 11.95
N ALA A 182 7.97 -6.07 10.70
CA ALA A 182 7.20 -4.86 10.35
C ALA A 182 5.67 -5.05 10.42
N LEU A 183 5.23 -6.24 10.81
CA LEU A 183 3.84 -6.65 10.92
C LEU A 183 3.46 -6.85 12.38
N SER A 184 2.25 -6.44 12.77
CA SER A 184 1.69 -6.74 14.09
C SER A 184 0.74 -7.94 14.08
N ARG A 185 0.20 -8.33 12.93
CA ARG A 185 -0.64 -9.52 12.76
C ARG A 185 -0.18 -10.31 11.54
N ALA A 186 -0.11 -11.62 11.68
CA ALA A 186 0.31 -12.55 10.63
C ALA A 186 0.00 -14.00 11.02
N PHE A 187 -0.11 -14.87 10.03
CA PHE A 187 0.03 -16.31 10.20
C PHE A 187 1.50 -16.68 10.38
N GLY A 188 1.78 -17.80 11.04
CA GLY A 188 3.16 -18.23 11.30
C GLY A 188 3.82 -17.35 12.34
N ASP A 189 5.09 -16.95 12.12
CA ASP A 189 5.83 -16.05 13.03
C ASP A 189 5.86 -16.54 14.49
N TYR A 190 5.88 -17.86 14.69
CA TYR A 190 5.64 -18.47 16.00
C TYR A 190 6.66 -18.08 17.07
N VAL A 191 7.81 -17.50 16.70
CA VAL A 191 8.75 -16.92 17.67
C VAL A 191 8.11 -15.82 18.52
N PHE A 192 7.09 -15.13 18.00
CA PHE A 192 6.33 -14.07 18.68
C PHE A 192 5.05 -14.58 19.37
N LYS A 193 4.76 -15.90 19.31
CA LYS A 193 3.50 -16.54 19.76
C LYS A 193 3.72 -17.64 20.80
N ARG A 194 4.77 -17.54 21.62
CA ARG A 194 5.22 -18.60 22.55
C ARG A 194 4.90 -18.33 24.02
N ASP A 195 4.19 -17.26 24.34
CA ASP A 195 3.83 -16.97 25.73
C ASP A 195 2.69 -17.89 26.16
N SER A 196 3.04 -18.96 26.89
CA SER A 196 2.08 -19.94 27.44
C SER A 196 1.13 -19.36 28.49
N SER A 197 1.39 -18.15 29.01
CA SER A 197 0.52 -17.48 29.98
C SER A 197 -0.60 -16.67 29.32
N ARG A 198 -0.62 -16.59 27.99
CA ARG A 198 -1.52 -15.75 27.19
C ARG A 198 -2.32 -16.58 26.20
N THR A 199 -3.48 -16.06 25.84
CA THR A 199 -4.28 -16.61 24.74
C THR A 199 -3.65 -16.31 23.38
N ALA A 200 -4.17 -16.91 22.31
CA ALA A 200 -3.67 -16.68 20.95
C ALA A 200 -3.91 -15.22 20.49
N GLU A 201 -4.94 -14.58 21.03
CA GLU A 201 -5.36 -13.21 20.77
C GLU A 201 -4.54 -12.17 21.54
N GLU A 202 -3.74 -12.59 22.52
CA GLU A 202 -2.96 -11.71 23.41
C GLU A 202 -1.44 -11.83 23.18
N GLN A 203 -1.02 -12.57 22.16
CA GLN A 203 0.39 -12.70 21.80
C GLN A 203 0.95 -11.39 21.22
N ILE A 204 2.28 -11.30 21.13
CA ILE A 204 2.96 -10.13 20.55
C ILE A 204 2.52 -9.93 19.09
N VAL A 205 2.49 -11.01 18.31
CA VAL A 205 1.91 -11.06 16.95
C VAL A 205 0.74 -12.02 17.00
N ILE A 206 -0.40 -11.64 16.42
CA ILE A 206 -1.62 -12.46 16.48
C ILE A 206 -2.13 -12.82 15.09
N ALA A 207 -2.83 -13.95 14.99
CA ALA A 207 -3.56 -14.35 13.78
C ALA A 207 -5.06 -14.04 13.90
N LEU A 208 -5.45 -13.03 14.68
CA LEU A 208 -6.85 -12.61 14.80
C LEU A 208 -7.18 -11.57 13.73
N PRO A 209 -8.09 -11.85 12.77
CA PRO A 209 -8.44 -10.88 11.76
C PRO A 209 -9.44 -9.85 12.27
N ASP A 210 -9.27 -8.62 11.79
CA ASP A 210 -10.39 -7.68 11.74
C ASP A 210 -11.31 -8.10 10.60
N VAL A 211 -12.63 -8.05 10.82
CA VAL A 211 -13.63 -8.44 9.83
C VAL A 211 -14.61 -7.31 9.58
N ILE A 212 -14.65 -6.82 8.34
CA ILE A 212 -15.62 -5.82 7.87
C ILE A 212 -16.70 -6.53 7.07
N GLU A 213 -17.96 -6.32 7.46
CA GLU A 213 -19.15 -6.81 6.76
C GLU A 213 -19.80 -5.67 5.97
N LYS A 214 -20.14 -5.95 4.70
CA LYS A 214 -20.85 -5.03 3.80
C LYS A 214 -21.99 -5.77 3.10
N GLU A 215 -23.08 -5.05 2.83
CA GLU A 215 -24.14 -5.56 1.96
C GLU A 215 -23.72 -5.42 0.49
N LEU A 216 -23.80 -6.51 -0.26
CA LEU A 216 -23.51 -6.55 -1.69
C LEU A 216 -24.76 -6.16 -2.48
N THR A 217 -24.93 -4.85 -2.67
CA THR A 217 -26.00 -4.27 -3.49
C THR A 217 -25.63 -4.28 -4.98
N PRO A 218 -26.58 -4.06 -5.90
CA PRO A 218 -26.31 -3.91 -7.34
C PRO A 218 -25.41 -2.72 -7.72
N ASP A 219 -25.13 -1.84 -6.75
CA ASP A 219 -24.25 -0.68 -6.92
C ASP A 219 -22.77 -1.05 -6.79
N TRP A 220 -22.45 -2.24 -6.25
CA TRP A 220 -21.08 -2.73 -6.22
C TRP A 220 -20.60 -3.09 -7.62
N ASP A 221 -19.49 -2.49 -8.05
CA ASP A 221 -18.95 -2.66 -9.40
C ASP A 221 -17.77 -3.61 -9.41
N PHE A 222 -16.80 -3.42 -8.52
CA PHE A 222 -15.65 -4.29 -8.37
C PHE A 222 -15.03 -4.18 -6.96
N MET A 223 -14.09 -5.09 -6.67
CA MET A 223 -13.16 -4.98 -5.55
C MET A 223 -11.75 -5.35 -5.98
N VAL A 224 -10.77 -4.87 -5.21
CA VAL A 224 -9.34 -5.10 -5.42
C VAL A 224 -8.74 -5.61 -4.12
N LEU A 225 -8.01 -6.72 -4.18
CA LEU A 225 -7.16 -7.22 -3.10
C LEU A 225 -5.71 -7.19 -3.61
N ALA A 226 -4.78 -6.69 -2.81
CA ALA A 226 -3.37 -6.72 -3.17
C ALA A 226 -2.45 -6.73 -1.93
N CYS A 227 -1.21 -7.16 -2.11
CA CYS A 227 -0.13 -7.03 -1.12
C CYS A 227 0.42 -5.60 -1.05
N ASP A 228 1.27 -5.32 -0.07
CA ASP A 228 1.82 -3.98 0.18
C ASP A 228 2.71 -3.49 -0.98
N GLY A 229 3.26 -4.39 -1.81
CA GLY A 229 3.99 -4.05 -3.03
C GLY A 229 3.22 -3.15 -4.01
N ILE A 230 1.89 -3.10 -3.90
CA ILE A 230 1.04 -2.10 -4.58
C ILE A 230 0.75 -0.90 -3.67
N TRP A 231 0.28 -1.16 -2.44
CA TRP A 231 -0.23 -0.12 -1.54
C TRP A 231 0.85 0.82 -0.97
N ASP A 232 2.11 0.41 -1.00
CA ASP A 232 3.25 1.27 -0.66
C ASP A 232 3.54 2.31 -1.75
N VAL A 233 3.08 2.08 -2.98
CA VAL A 233 3.34 2.96 -4.13
C VAL A 233 2.11 3.76 -4.53
N MET A 234 0.91 3.18 -4.42
CA MET A 234 -0.34 3.80 -4.81
C MET A 234 -1.33 3.86 -3.64
N SER A 235 -1.98 5.02 -3.47
CA SER A 235 -3.04 5.19 -2.48
C SER A 235 -4.32 4.44 -2.86
N ASP A 236 -5.26 4.30 -1.91
CA ASP A 236 -6.57 3.69 -2.16
C ASP A 236 -7.30 4.41 -3.31
N GLU A 237 -7.24 5.75 -3.31
CA GLU A 237 -7.85 6.61 -4.30
C GLU A 237 -7.18 6.48 -5.67
N ASP A 238 -5.84 6.38 -5.73
CA ASP A 238 -5.10 6.18 -6.98
C ASP A 238 -5.44 4.83 -7.62
N VAL A 239 -5.50 3.75 -6.83
CA VAL A 239 -5.85 2.42 -7.33
C VAL A 239 -7.30 2.39 -7.81
N LEU A 240 -8.24 3.01 -7.06
CA LEU A 240 -9.63 3.12 -7.48
C LEU A 240 -9.75 3.85 -8.83
N ALA A 241 -9.14 5.03 -8.94
CA ALA A 241 -9.19 5.84 -10.15
C ALA A 241 -8.57 5.10 -11.35
N PHE A 242 -7.42 4.44 -11.14
CA PHE A 242 -6.77 3.63 -12.16
C PHE A 242 -7.68 2.52 -12.67
N VAL A 243 -8.29 1.74 -11.77
CA VAL A 243 -9.13 0.60 -12.15
C VAL A 243 -10.40 1.10 -12.87
N ILE A 244 -11.06 2.16 -12.38
CA ILE A 244 -12.21 2.77 -13.06
C ILE A 244 -11.83 3.21 -14.48
N GLU A 245 -10.71 3.90 -14.64
CA GLU A 245 -10.23 4.38 -15.93
C GLU A 245 -9.99 3.21 -16.91
N LYS A 246 -9.36 2.12 -16.45
CA LYS A 246 -9.07 0.98 -17.33
C LYS A 246 -10.33 0.18 -17.68
N ILE A 247 -11.25 -0.01 -16.75
CA ILE A 247 -12.55 -0.64 -17.03
C ILE A 247 -13.36 0.22 -18.02
N ALA A 248 -13.39 1.55 -17.84
CA ALA A 248 -14.09 2.46 -18.76
C ALA A 248 -13.52 2.40 -20.19
N ASN A 249 -12.22 2.16 -20.33
CA ASN A 249 -11.54 1.92 -21.61
C ASN A 249 -11.74 0.49 -22.16
N GLY A 250 -12.46 -0.36 -21.44
CA GLY A 250 -12.83 -1.71 -21.87
C GLY A 250 -11.73 -2.76 -21.66
N LEU A 251 -10.74 -2.50 -20.81
CA LEU A 251 -9.73 -3.50 -20.46
C LEU A 251 -10.35 -4.59 -19.58
N GLU A 252 -9.83 -5.81 -19.69
CA GLU A 252 -10.23 -6.94 -18.85
C GLU A 252 -9.45 -6.90 -17.51
N PRO A 253 -10.00 -7.43 -16.40
CA PRO A 253 -9.38 -7.33 -15.09
C PRO A 253 -7.94 -7.83 -15.01
N GLU A 254 -7.59 -8.87 -15.77
CA GLU A 254 -6.24 -9.39 -15.87
C GLU A 254 -5.23 -8.36 -16.39
N ASP A 255 -5.57 -7.65 -17.47
CA ASP A 255 -4.72 -6.61 -18.05
C ASP A 255 -4.56 -5.43 -17.10
N ILE A 256 -5.61 -5.14 -16.31
CA ILE A 256 -5.58 -4.09 -15.28
C ILE A 256 -4.64 -4.48 -14.14
N CYS A 257 -4.65 -5.75 -13.71
CA CYS A 257 -3.72 -6.25 -12.70
C CYS A 257 -2.27 -6.10 -13.17
N GLU A 258 -1.96 -6.50 -14.42
CA GLU A 258 -0.62 -6.33 -14.98
C GLU A 258 -0.22 -4.86 -15.07
N GLY A 259 -1.15 -3.99 -15.48
CA GLY A 259 -0.95 -2.54 -15.55
C GLY A 259 -0.65 -1.91 -14.19
N LEU A 260 -1.35 -2.33 -13.13
CA LEU A 260 -1.10 -1.86 -11.76
C LEU A 260 0.31 -2.23 -11.30
N MET A 261 0.72 -3.49 -11.47
CA MET A 261 2.06 -3.94 -11.09
C MET A 261 3.14 -3.21 -11.87
N MET A 262 2.96 -3.00 -13.18
CA MET A 262 3.91 -2.25 -13.99
C MET A 262 3.98 -0.77 -13.59
N ARG A 263 2.88 -0.19 -13.09
CA ARG A 263 2.86 1.17 -12.57
C ARG A 263 3.60 1.30 -11.24
N CYS A 264 3.55 0.26 -10.41
CA CYS A 264 4.20 0.24 -9.09
C CYS A 264 5.67 -0.19 -9.14
N LEU A 265 6.08 -0.94 -10.17
CA LEU A 265 7.44 -1.43 -10.31
C LEU A 265 8.45 -0.28 -10.44
N SER A 266 9.40 -0.24 -9.52
CA SER A 266 10.47 0.75 -9.56
C SER A 266 11.46 0.47 -10.69
N PRO A 267 11.97 1.52 -11.39
CA PRO A 267 13.04 1.35 -12.37
C PRO A 267 14.39 0.96 -11.73
N ASP A 268 14.58 1.23 -10.43
CA ASP A 268 15.77 0.87 -9.68
C ASP A 268 15.50 0.65 -8.17
N CYS A 269 16.44 0.02 -7.47
CA CYS A 269 16.36 -0.24 -6.02
C CYS A 269 16.91 0.90 -5.14
N HIS A 270 17.29 2.05 -5.71
CA HIS A 270 17.97 3.11 -4.95
C HIS A 270 16.98 3.98 -4.17
N MET A 271 15.72 4.04 -4.60
CA MET A 271 14.66 4.89 -4.03
C MET A 271 13.96 4.27 -2.81
N ALA A 272 14.71 4.10 -1.71
CA ALA A 272 14.20 3.63 -0.41
C ALA A 272 13.48 2.25 -0.43
N GLY A 273 13.57 1.49 -1.53
CA GLY A 273 12.95 0.18 -1.69
C GLY A 273 11.48 0.21 -2.11
N LEU A 274 10.88 1.39 -2.36
CA LEU A 274 9.51 1.47 -2.87
C LEU A 274 9.42 0.81 -4.26
N GLY A 275 8.37 0.04 -4.51
CA GLY A 275 8.18 -0.66 -5.79
C GLY A 275 9.22 -1.76 -6.06
N CYS A 276 9.94 -2.22 -5.02
CA CYS A 276 10.95 -3.28 -5.10
C CYS A 276 10.47 -4.60 -4.49
N ASP A 277 9.18 -4.73 -4.23
CA ASP A 277 8.59 -5.90 -3.58
C ASP A 277 8.07 -6.96 -4.57
N ASN A 278 7.65 -8.11 -4.04
CA ASN A 278 6.67 -8.96 -4.69
C ASN A 278 5.36 -8.18 -4.87
N MET A 279 4.64 -8.46 -5.94
CA MET A 279 3.39 -7.79 -6.24
C MET A 279 2.36 -8.83 -6.64
N THR A 280 1.21 -8.81 -5.97
CA THR A 280 0.07 -9.68 -6.26
C THR A 280 -1.20 -8.86 -6.22
N VAL A 281 -2.01 -8.97 -7.27
CA VAL A 281 -3.28 -8.25 -7.39
C VAL A 281 -4.39 -9.22 -7.80
N VAL A 282 -5.55 -9.11 -7.15
CA VAL A 282 -6.78 -9.79 -7.53
C VAL A 282 -7.88 -8.74 -7.70
N ILE A 283 -8.44 -8.63 -8.91
CA ILE A 283 -9.58 -7.77 -9.21
C ILE A 283 -10.80 -8.66 -9.45
N VAL A 284 -11.87 -8.43 -8.68
CA VAL A 284 -13.15 -9.12 -8.81
C VAL A 284 -14.21 -8.12 -9.24
N VAL A 285 -14.71 -8.28 -10.46
CA VAL A 285 -15.82 -7.47 -10.99
C VAL A 285 -17.15 -8.18 -10.70
N PHE A 286 -18.09 -7.44 -10.11
CA PHE A 286 -19.44 -7.91 -9.82
C PHE A 286 -20.36 -7.66 -11.02
N LEU A 287 -20.81 -8.75 -11.66
CA LEU A 287 -21.64 -8.66 -12.86
C LEU A 287 -23.13 -8.54 -12.56
N HIS A 288 -23.59 -9.00 -11.38
CA HIS A 288 -25.00 -9.03 -11.00
C HIS A 288 -25.92 -9.70 -12.06
N GLY A 289 -25.41 -10.71 -12.75
CA GLY A 289 -26.12 -11.43 -13.83
C GLY A 289 -26.21 -10.66 -15.16
N LYS A 290 -25.49 -9.54 -15.29
CA LYS A 290 -25.47 -8.69 -16.49
C LYS A 290 -24.14 -8.82 -17.24
N PRO A 291 -24.09 -8.44 -18.53
CA PRO A 291 -22.84 -8.43 -19.27
C PRO A 291 -21.82 -7.44 -18.68
N TYR A 292 -20.53 -7.75 -18.80
CA TYR A 292 -19.44 -6.84 -18.38
C TYR A 292 -19.54 -5.44 -19.00
N GLN A 293 -20.13 -5.33 -20.20
CA GLN A 293 -20.38 -4.05 -20.86
C GLN A 293 -21.17 -3.07 -19.98
N GLU A 294 -22.08 -3.53 -19.11
CA GLU A 294 -22.79 -2.63 -18.19
C GLU A 294 -21.86 -1.99 -17.17
N VAL A 295 -20.87 -2.73 -16.65
CA VAL A 295 -19.87 -2.19 -15.73
C VAL A 295 -18.97 -1.19 -16.46
N ILE A 296 -18.60 -1.46 -17.71
CA ILE A 296 -17.85 -0.52 -18.56
C ILE A 296 -18.61 0.80 -18.71
N GLU A 297 -19.89 0.76 -19.04
CA GLU A 297 -20.70 1.98 -19.20
C GLU A 297 -20.87 2.74 -17.87
N LYS A 298 -21.02 2.04 -16.74
CA LYS A 298 -21.00 2.67 -15.41
C LYS A 298 -19.68 3.40 -15.16
N CYS A 299 -18.54 2.73 -15.35
CA CYS A 299 -17.22 3.34 -15.16
C CYS A 299 -16.98 4.55 -16.08
N LYS A 300 -17.47 4.52 -17.32
CA LYS A 300 -17.44 5.71 -18.21
C LYS A 300 -18.23 6.87 -17.63
N SER A 301 -19.42 6.62 -17.09
CA SER A 301 -20.23 7.69 -16.47
C SER A 301 -19.52 8.31 -15.26
N TYR A 302 -18.85 7.52 -14.43
CA TYR A 302 -18.07 8.03 -13.29
C TYR A 302 -16.91 8.94 -13.73
N MET A 303 -16.23 8.59 -14.83
CA MET A 303 -15.18 9.44 -15.39
C MET A 303 -15.72 10.75 -15.94
N ASP A 304 -16.90 10.75 -16.54
CA ASP A 304 -17.52 11.96 -17.06
C ASP A 304 -17.95 12.89 -15.91
N ASP A 305 -18.50 12.34 -14.83
CA ASP A 305 -18.85 13.09 -13.61
C ASP A 305 -17.61 13.73 -12.97
N LEU A 306 -16.49 13.00 -12.88
CA LEU A 306 -15.23 13.53 -12.37
C LEU A 306 -14.70 14.69 -13.22
N LYS A 307 -14.75 14.58 -14.55
CA LYS A 307 -14.34 15.66 -15.46
C LYS A 307 -15.22 16.90 -15.36
N VAL A 308 -16.50 16.73 -15.04
CA VAL A 308 -17.41 17.87 -14.81
C VAL A 308 -17.02 18.58 -13.51
N LEU A 309 -16.78 17.83 -12.44
CA LEU A 309 -16.34 18.38 -11.14
C LEU A 309 -15.01 19.13 -11.24
N GLU A 310 -14.04 18.60 -12.00
CA GLU A 310 -12.76 19.27 -12.24
C GLU A 310 -12.93 20.60 -13.01
N LYS A 311 -13.82 20.64 -14.02
CA LYS A 311 -14.13 21.86 -14.79
C LYS A 311 -14.87 22.91 -13.98
N GLU A 312 -15.68 22.52 -12.99
CA GLU A 312 -16.38 23.44 -12.10
C GLU A 312 -15.46 24.02 -11.00
N GLN A 313 -14.33 23.36 -10.72
CA GLN A 313 -13.32 23.82 -9.77
C GLN A 313 -12.22 24.69 -10.41
N GLU A 314 -12.16 24.77 -11.75
CA GLU A 314 -11.30 25.75 -12.41
C GLU A 314 -11.77 27.18 -12.10
N PRO A 315 -10.91 28.07 -11.55
CA PRO A 315 -11.30 29.45 -11.33
C PRO A 315 -11.67 30.09 -12.67
N PRO A 316 -12.69 30.97 -12.72
CA PRO A 316 -13.10 31.58 -13.97
C PRO A 316 -11.90 32.25 -14.63
N SER A 317 -11.60 31.84 -15.86
CA SER A 317 -10.56 32.46 -16.67
C SER A 317 -10.87 33.95 -16.79
N VAL A 318 -10.11 34.77 -16.08
CA VAL A 318 -10.16 36.23 -16.27
C VAL A 318 -9.74 36.47 -17.73
N PRO A 319 -10.58 37.09 -18.57
CA PRO A 319 -10.15 37.47 -19.89
C PRO A 319 -9.05 38.51 -19.70
N VAL A 320 -7.80 38.13 -19.98
CA VAL A 320 -6.70 39.09 -20.06
C VAL A 320 -7.01 40.00 -21.24
N ALA A 321 -7.51 41.19 -20.96
CA ALA A 321 -7.58 42.26 -21.95
C ALA A 321 -6.15 42.55 -22.41
N GLN A 322 -5.83 42.21 -23.67
CA GLN A 322 -4.52 42.40 -24.30
C GLN A 322 -4.17 43.88 -24.58
N GLU A 323 -4.62 44.83 -23.75
CA GLU A 323 -4.41 46.26 -23.99
C GLU A 323 -3.57 47.01 -22.96
N SER A 324 -3.02 46.37 -21.93
CA SER A 324 -2.28 47.11 -20.88
C SER A 324 -0.89 46.59 -20.53
N ILE A 325 -0.27 45.76 -21.40
CA ILE A 325 1.13 45.30 -21.19
C ILE A 325 2.15 46.24 -21.87
N LYS A 326 1.76 47.03 -22.87
CA LYS A 326 2.71 47.94 -23.58
C LYS A 326 3.10 49.19 -22.79
N ASP A 327 2.34 49.56 -21.77
CA ASP A 327 2.63 50.77 -20.97
C ASP A 327 3.53 50.46 -19.76
N LEU A 328 3.47 49.25 -19.21
CA LEU A 328 4.31 48.81 -18.08
C LEU A 328 5.74 48.41 -18.49
N GLU A 329 5.93 47.93 -19.72
CA GLU A 329 7.27 47.65 -20.27
C GLU A 329 8.06 48.94 -20.61
N LYS A 330 7.37 50.07 -20.85
CA LYS A 330 8.02 51.37 -21.06
C LYS A 330 8.50 52.03 -19.78
N GLU A 331 7.81 51.83 -18.66
CA GLU A 331 8.26 52.36 -17.36
C GLU A 331 9.45 51.57 -16.80
N SER A 332 9.49 50.25 -17.03
CA SER A 332 10.57 49.37 -16.55
C SER A 332 11.92 49.70 -17.20
N ASN A 333 11.95 49.94 -18.52
CA ASN A 333 13.17 50.27 -19.25
C ASN A 333 13.72 51.67 -18.90
N ASN A 334 12.87 52.63 -18.55
CA ASN A 334 13.31 53.96 -18.11
C ASN A 334 13.94 53.94 -16.69
N ILE A 335 13.56 52.99 -15.84
CA ILE A 335 14.11 52.85 -14.49
C ILE A 335 15.49 52.18 -14.51
N GLU A 336 15.73 51.22 -15.41
CA GLU A 336 17.05 50.59 -15.58
C GLU A 336 18.10 51.55 -16.16
N GLU A 337 17.73 52.42 -17.10
CA GLU A 337 18.64 53.46 -17.61
C GLU A 337 18.96 54.53 -16.54
N ALA A 338 17.98 54.90 -15.71
CA ALA A 338 18.20 55.87 -14.63
C ALA A 338 19.11 55.34 -13.50
N ASN A 339 19.11 54.02 -13.25
CA ASN A 339 19.96 53.41 -12.22
C ASN A 339 21.40 53.19 -12.69
N LYS A 340 21.65 52.91 -13.98
CA LYS A 340 23.00 52.85 -14.56
C LYS A 340 23.74 54.20 -14.52
N VAL A 341 23.03 55.31 -14.65
CA VAL A 341 23.63 56.66 -14.55
C VAL A 341 24.01 57.03 -13.10
N LYS A 342 23.33 56.46 -12.09
CA LYS A 342 23.65 56.69 -10.67
C LYS A 342 24.83 55.86 -10.17
N GLU A 343 25.04 54.65 -10.68
CA GLU A 343 26.21 53.82 -10.33
C GLU A 343 27.52 54.37 -10.90
N ILE A 344 27.50 55.02 -12.07
CA ILE A 344 28.71 55.60 -12.67
C ILE A 344 29.18 56.85 -11.91
N ASN A 345 28.25 57.65 -11.35
CA ASN A 345 28.60 58.86 -10.61
C ASN A 345 29.11 58.60 -9.18
N ASN A 346 28.80 57.44 -8.57
CA ASN A 346 29.28 57.09 -7.23
C ASN A 346 30.69 56.47 -7.22
N ILE A 347 31.24 56.08 -8.37
CA ILE A 347 32.60 55.51 -8.47
C ILE A 347 33.67 56.62 -8.54
N GLU A 348 33.30 57.85 -8.90
CA GLU A 348 34.23 59.00 -8.96
C GLU A 348 34.40 59.76 -7.63
N GLU A 349 33.62 59.48 -6.59
CA GLU A 349 33.75 60.12 -5.26
C GLU A 349 34.51 59.28 -4.20
N ASP A 350 34.54 57.95 -4.32
CA ASP A 350 35.24 57.08 -3.34
C ASP A 350 36.76 56.94 -3.58
N THR A 351 37.30 57.49 -4.68
CA THR A 351 38.75 57.53 -4.96
C THR A 351 39.47 58.72 -4.31
N LYS A 352 38.84 59.46 -3.39
CA LYS A 352 39.43 60.63 -2.71
C LYS A 352 39.58 60.53 -1.19
N ILE A 353 39.38 59.36 -0.56
CA ILE A 353 39.45 59.23 0.91
C ILE A 353 40.56 58.29 1.43
N GLU A 354 41.25 57.51 0.59
CA GLU A 354 42.35 56.61 1.02
C GLU A 354 43.78 57.18 0.91
N GLU A 355 43.98 58.46 1.26
CA GLU A 355 45.31 59.06 1.46
C GLU A 355 45.43 59.83 2.79
N ALA A 356 45.10 59.20 3.93
CA ALA A 356 45.54 59.70 5.25
C ALA A 356 45.33 58.69 6.40
N ALA A 357 46.18 57.67 6.53
CA ALA A 357 46.62 57.13 7.84
C ALA A 357 47.58 55.95 7.67
N ASN A 358 48.89 56.20 7.81
CA ASN A 358 49.92 55.17 7.83
C ASN A 358 50.80 55.36 9.07
N LYS A 359 51.08 54.24 9.79
CA LYS A 359 52.28 53.90 10.62
C LYS A 359 52.29 54.17 12.16
N PRO A 360 53.15 53.48 12.98
CA PRO A 360 52.86 52.18 13.64
C PRO A 360 53.43 52.03 15.10
N SER A 361 53.23 50.90 15.82
CA SER A 361 54.16 50.29 16.82
C SER A 361 53.55 49.04 17.50
N LYS A 362 54.17 47.84 17.45
CA LYS A 362 55.12 47.16 18.38
C LYS A 362 54.62 46.88 19.82
N ASN A 363 54.50 45.58 20.18
CA ASN A 363 55.02 44.89 21.40
C ASN A 363 54.33 43.51 21.61
N THR A 364 55.04 42.36 21.54
CA THR A 364 55.55 41.48 22.65
C THR A 364 54.44 40.87 23.56
N CYS A 365 54.38 39.60 23.99
CA CYS A 365 55.35 38.54 24.34
C CYS A 365 54.62 37.13 24.47
N PRO A 366 55.33 36.00 24.76
CA PRO A 366 54.90 34.59 24.47
C PRO A 366 54.75 33.61 25.67
N GLY A 367 54.36 32.35 25.41
CA GLY A 367 54.62 31.13 26.22
C GLY A 367 53.79 29.92 25.73
N ARG A 368 54.34 28.85 25.11
CA ARG A 368 54.95 27.59 25.67
C ARG A 368 54.15 27.02 26.87
N CYS A 369 53.85 25.72 27.02
CA CYS A 369 54.53 24.48 26.63
C CYS A 369 53.66 23.22 26.96
N LEU A 370 53.96 22.09 26.27
CA LEU A 370 53.91 20.66 26.71
C LEU A 370 52.53 20.02 26.99
N SER A 371 52.04 19.03 26.23
CA SER A 371 52.51 17.65 25.92
C SER A 371 52.24 16.58 26.99
N LYS A 372 51.58 15.50 26.53
CA LYS A 372 51.77 14.07 26.85
C LYS A 372 50.98 13.40 28.00
N GLN A 373 50.38 12.28 27.57
CA GLN A 373 50.34 10.91 28.13
C GLN A 373 49.12 10.45 28.95
N LYS A 374 48.56 9.32 28.48
CA LYS A 374 48.10 8.08 29.17
C LYS A 374 47.17 8.29 30.39
N GLU A 375 46.00 7.68 30.48
CA GLU A 375 45.54 6.31 30.20
C GLU A 375 44.10 6.28 29.66
#